data_AF-A0A2A5T0F1-F1
#
_entry.id   AF-A0A2A5T0F1-F1
#
_cell.length_a   1.000
_cell.length_b   1.000
_cell.length_c   1.000
_cell.angle_alpha   90.00
_cell.angle_beta   90.00
_cell.angle_gamma   90.00
#
_symmetry.space_group_name_H-M   'P 1'
#
loop_
_entity.id
_entity.type
_entity.pdbx_description
1 polymer ?
#
loop_
_entity_poly.entity_id
_entity_poly.type
_entity_poly.pdbx_seq_one_letter_code
_entity_poly.pdbx_strand_id
1 'polypeptide(L)'
;MFDPKKLEQVIKQIQDSIPKSVKDLGNDIEQRVYEVIQYQLAKLDVVNREEFDVQTQVLLRNRQELAAMEQKLIELEQRLNEKIEV
;
A
#
# COMPACT_ATOMS: atom_id res chain seq x y z
N MET A 1 5.75 1.17 0.27
CA MET A 1 5.43 2.61 0.36
C MET A 1 6.31 3.36 -0.63
N PHE A 2 5.73 4.24 -1.45
CA PHE A 2 6.52 5.09 -2.34
C PHE A 2 7.33 6.08 -1.50
N ASP A 3 8.64 6.09 -1.72
CA ASP A 3 9.57 6.96 -0.99
C ASP A 3 9.91 8.16 -1.88
N PRO A 4 9.68 9.40 -1.44
CA PRO A 4 10.07 10.60 -2.21
C PRO A 4 11.57 10.62 -2.53
N LYS A 5 12.39 10.06 -1.62
CA LYS A 5 13.84 9.93 -1.83
C LYS A 5 14.22 8.96 -2.94
N LYS A 6 13.42 7.91 -3.17
CA LYS A 6 13.63 6.96 -4.29
C LYS A 6 13.24 7.60 -5.61
N LEU A 7 12.21 8.44 -5.61
CA LEU A 7 11.82 9.22 -6.78
C LEU A 7 12.95 10.17 -7.21
N GLU A 8 13.50 10.93 -6.25
CA GLU A 8 14.66 11.80 -6.50
C GLU A 8 15.86 11.03 -7.05
N GLN A 9 16.12 9.81 -6.54
CA GLN A 9 17.21 8.97 -7.05
C GLN A 9 16.98 8.52 -8.49
N VAL A 10 15.75 8.12 -8.85
CA VAL A 10 15.40 7.75 -10.22
C VAL A 10 15.54 8.95 -11.16
N ILE A 11 15.10 10.13 -10.73
CA ILE A 11 15.24 11.37 -11.50
C ILE A 11 16.71 11.72 -11.73
N LYS A 12 17.52 11.62 -10.68
CA LYS A 12 18.97 11.87 -10.78
C LYS A 12 19.65 10.89 -11.73
N GLN A 13 19.24 9.63 -11.71
CA GLN A 13 19.77 8.60 -12.60
C GLN A 13 19.34 8.79 -14.07
N ILE A 14 18.12 9.31 -14.29
CA ILE A 14 17.65 9.74 -15.62
C ILE A 14 18.46 10.94 -16.10
N GLN A 15 18.70 11.95 -15.25
CA GLN A 15 19.54 13.11 -15.57
C GLN A 15 20.96 12.73 -15.97
N ASP A 16 21.58 11.82 -15.21
CA ASP A 16 22.94 11.34 -15.47
C ASP A 16 23.04 10.53 -16.78
N SER A 17 21.90 10.02 -17.28
CA SER A 17 21.81 9.22 -18.51
C SER A 17 21.43 10.05 -19.75
N ILE A 18 21.09 11.34 -19.61
CA ILE A 18 20.71 12.21 -20.74
C ILE A 18 21.98 12.76 -21.43
N PRO A 19 22.13 12.61 -22.77
CA PRO A 19 23.28 13.12 -23.50
C PRO A 19 23.39 14.65 -23.40
N LYS A 20 24.64 15.17 -23.35
CA LYS A 20 24.95 16.61 -23.22
C LYS A 20 24.20 17.51 -24.22
N SER A 21 23.86 16.99 -25.40
CA SER A 21 23.12 17.68 -26.46
C SER A 21 21.70 18.12 -26.08
N VAL A 22 21.09 17.51 -25.06
CA VAL A 22 19.74 17.83 -24.55
C VAL A 22 19.81 18.67 -23.27
N LYS A 23 21.01 18.84 -22.69
CA LYS A 23 21.24 19.50 -21.41
C LYS A 23 20.99 21.02 -21.46
N ASP A 24 21.21 21.63 -22.63
CA ASP A 24 20.98 23.07 -22.85
C ASP A 24 19.50 23.42 -23.12
N LEU A 25 18.67 22.42 -23.45
CA LEU A 25 17.21 22.50 -23.42
C LEU A 25 16.64 22.07 -22.06
N GLY A 26 17.52 21.81 -21.09
CA GLY A 26 17.33 20.88 -19.99
C GLY A 26 16.34 21.32 -18.91
N ASN A 27 16.26 22.61 -18.58
CA ASN A 27 15.44 23.05 -17.44
C ASN A 27 13.93 22.82 -17.67
N ASP A 28 13.42 23.15 -18.86
CA ASP A 28 11.99 22.98 -19.19
C ASP A 28 11.64 21.50 -19.40
N ILE A 29 12.56 20.71 -19.95
CA ILE A 29 12.37 19.26 -20.13
C ILE A 29 12.42 18.55 -18.78
N GLU A 30 13.35 18.93 -17.91
CA GLU A 30 13.50 18.36 -16.57
C GLU A 30 12.22 18.53 -15.76
N GLN A 31 11.66 19.74 -15.75
CA GLN A 31 10.43 20.03 -15.02
C GLN A 31 9.23 19.24 -15.59
N ARG A 32 9.12 19.13 -16.92
CA ARG A 32 8.08 18.31 -17.56
C ARG A 32 8.26 16.81 -17.32
N VAL A 33 9.49 16.32 -17.31
CA VAL A 33 9.78 14.91 -16.99
C VAL A 33 9.42 14.63 -15.53
N TYR A 34 9.72 15.56 -14.62
CA TYR A 34 9.32 15.48 -13.21
C TYR A 34 7.80 15.39 -13.06
N GLU A 35 7.06 16.29 -13.68
CA GLU A 35 5.60 16.33 -13.65
C GLU A 35 4.96 15.08 -14.25
N VAL A 36 5.49 14.58 -15.38
CA VAL A 36 4.98 13.36 -16.03
C VAL A 36 5.25 12.13 -15.18
N ILE A 37 6.46 11.98 -14.60
CA ILE A 37 6.76 10.86 -13.72
C ILE A 37 5.87 10.92 -12.48
N GLN A 38 5.72 12.10 -11.87
CA GLN A 38 4.89 12.27 -10.69
C GLN A 38 3.42 11.94 -10.98
N TYR A 39 2.90 12.38 -12.14
CA TYR A 39 1.55 12.07 -12.61
C TYR A 39 1.35 10.58 -12.91
N GLN A 40 2.32 9.92 -13.56
CA GLN A 40 2.25 8.50 -13.87
C GLN A 40 2.37 7.63 -12.62
N LEU A 41 3.16 8.05 -11.63
CA LEU A 41 3.26 7.38 -10.35
C LEU A 41 2.01 7.55 -9.48
N ALA A 42 1.37 8.72 -9.54
CA ALA A 42 0.06 8.93 -8.91
C ALA A 42 -1.06 8.11 -9.57
N LYS A 43 -0.87 7.71 -10.85
CA LYS A 43 -1.78 6.84 -11.61
C LYS A 43 -1.53 5.35 -11.42
N LEU A 44 -0.31 4.94 -11.08
CA LEU A 44 -0.07 3.59 -10.62
C LEU A 44 -0.77 3.48 -9.27
N ASP A 45 -1.54 2.40 -9.06
CA ASP A 45 -2.29 2.06 -7.84
C ASP A 45 -1.35 1.87 -6.63
N VAL A 46 -0.63 2.93 -6.28
CA VAL A 46 0.18 3.02 -5.08
C VAL A 46 -0.83 3.24 -3.98
N VAL A 47 -1.35 2.13 -3.44
CA VAL A 47 -2.16 2.12 -2.23
C VAL A 47 -1.51 3.10 -1.26
N ASN A 48 -2.19 4.20 -0.99
CA ASN A 48 -1.63 5.23 -0.13
C ASN A 48 -1.32 4.54 1.21
N ARG A 49 -0.23 4.91 1.87
CA ARG A 49 0.15 4.29 3.14
C ARG A 49 -1.04 4.30 4.13
N GLU A 50 -1.83 5.37 4.09
CA GLU A 50 -3.06 5.50 4.88
C GLU A 50 -4.11 4.44 4.54
N GLU A 51 -4.36 4.15 3.26
CA GLU A 51 -5.32 3.11 2.86
C GLU A 51 -4.82 1.71 3.24
N PHE A 52 -3.51 1.47 3.13
CA PHE A 52 -2.89 0.23 3.58
C PHE A 52 -3.03 0.04 5.09
N ASP A 53 -2.79 1.09 5.88
CA ASP A 53 -2.92 1.07 7.33
C ASP A 53 -4.39 0.84 7.74
N VAL A 54 -5.36 1.47 7.06
CA VAL A 54 -6.80 1.25 7.27
C VAL A 54 -7.18 -0.20 6.98
N GLN A 55 -6.75 -0.76 5.84
CA GLN A 55 -7.03 -2.17 5.51
C GLN A 55 -6.43 -3.13 6.54
N THR A 56 -5.22 -2.82 7.04
CA THR A 56 -4.56 -3.61 8.09
C THR A 56 -5.37 -3.59 9.39
N GLN A 57 -5.92 -2.43 9.78
CA GLN A 57 -6.78 -2.33 10.97
C GLN A 57 -8.10 -3.09 10.79
N VAL A 58 -8.72 -3.01 9.62
CA VAL A 58 -9.94 -3.78 9.30
C VAL A 58 -9.67 -5.28 9.38
N LEU A 59 -8.54 -5.75 8.84
CA LEU A 59 -8.13 -7.15 8.94
C LEU A 59 -7.90 -7.59 10.40
N LEU A 60 -7.28 -6.74 11.21
CA LEU A 60 -7.05 -7.03 12.62
C LEU A 60 -8.37 -7.16 13.38
N ARG A 61 -9.31 -6.25 13.15
CA ARG A 61 -10.66 -6.28 13.72
C ARG A 61 -11.41 -7.54 13.31
N ASN A 62 -11.39 -7.88 12.01
CA ASN A 62 -12.05 -9.08 11.51
C ASN A 62 -11.47 -10.36 12.16
N ARG A 63 -10.15 -10.43 12.37
CA ARG A 63 -9.53 -11.56 13.09
C ARG A 63 -10.02 -11.66 14.54
N GLN A 64 -10.19 -10.53 15.23
CA GLN A 64 -10.72 -10.52 16.60
C GLN A 64 -12.19 -10.96 16.64
N GLU A 65 -13.01 -10.44 15.72
CA GLU A 65 -14.42 -10.82 15.61
C GLU A 65 -14.58 -12.31 15.26
N LEU A 66 -13.74 -12.84 14.36
CA LEU A 66 -13.70 -14.28 14.04
C LEU A 66 -13.36 -15.13 15.27
N ALA A 67 -12.30 -14.77 16.01
CA ALA A 67 -11.89 -15.52 17.20
C ALA A 67 -13.01 -15.53 18.28
N ALA A 68 -13.74 -14.43 18.44
CA ALA A 68 -14.87 -14.36 19.35
C ALA A 68 -16.04 -15.24 18.88
N MET A 69 -16.30 -15.32 17.57
CA MET A 69 -17.30 -16.22 17.01
C MET A 69 -16.91 -17.69 17.17
N GLU A 70 -15.65 -18.03 16.96
CA GLU A 70 -15.13 -19.39 17.19
C GLU A 70 -15.31 -19.82 18.65
N GLN A 71 -15.02 -18.94 19.62
CA GLN A 71 -15.27 -19.22 21.03
C GLN A 71 -16.75 -19.46 21.35
N LYS A 72 -17.64 -18.63 20.79
CA LYS A 72 -19.09 -18.81 20.95
C LYS A 72 -19.58 -20.12 20.35
N LEU A 73 -19.02 -20.53 19.21
CA LEU A 73 -19.33 -21.82 18.60
C LEU A 73 -18.91 -22.97 19.51
N ILE A 74 -17.69 -22.95 20.04
CA ILE A 74 -17.20 -23.97 20.99
C ILE A 74 -18.12 -24.06 22.22
N GLU A 75 -18.51 -22.92 22.79
CA GLU A 75 -19.41 -22.89 23.95
C GLU A 75 -20.79 -23.48 23.61
N LEU A 76 -21.33 -23.16 22.43
CA LEU A 76 -22.60 -23.70 21.97
C LEU A 76 -22.53 -25.21 21.68
N GLU A 77 -21.44 -25.69 21.08
CA GLU A 77 -21.18 -27.10 20.84
C GLU A 77 -21.06 -27.88 22.15
N GLN A 78 -20.35 -27.34 23.15
CA GLN A 78 -20.25 -27.93 24.48
C GLN A 78 -21.63 -28.04 25.15
N ARG A 79 -22.40 -26.96 25.15
CA ARG A 79 -23.75 -26.95 25.73
C ARG A 79 -24.71 -27.90 25.01
N LEU A 80 -24.54 -28.11 23.70
CA LEU A 80 -25.35 -29.07 22.95
C LEU A 80 -24.99 -30.51 23.33
N ASN A 81 -23.70 -30.83 23.44
CA ASN A 81 -23.24 -32.14 23.87
C ASN A 81 -23.66 -32.48 25.31
N GLU A 82 -23.54 -31.52 26.23
CA GLU A 82 -24.03 -31.68 27.62
C GLU A 82 -25.54 -31.98 27.68
N LYS A 83 -26.32 -31.46 26.73
CA LYS A 83 -27.77 -31.66 26.66
C LYS A 83 -28.18 -32.98 26.00
N ILE A 84 -27.27 -33.63 25.29
CA ILE A 84 -27.49 -34.93 24.62
C ILE A 84 -27.10 -36.08 25.55
N GLU A 85 -26.17 -35.88 26.48
CA GLU A 85 -25.76 -36.87 27.48
C GLU A 85 -26.68 -36.94 28.73
N VAL A 86 -27.69 -36.07 28.84
CA VAL A 86 -28.74 -36.07 29.89
C VAL A 86 -30.05 -36.62 29.34
#